data_AF-A0A1H3X9P0-F1
#
_entry.id   AF-A0A1H3X9P0-F1
#
_cell.length_a   1.000
_cell.length_b   1.000
_cell.length_c   1.000
_cell.angle_alpha   90.00
_cell.angle_beta   90.00
_cell.angle_gamma   90.00
#
_symmetry.space_group_name_H-M   'P 1'
#
loop_
_entity.id
_entity.type
_entity.pdbx_description
1 polymer ?
#
loop_
_entity_poly.entity_id
_entity_poly.type
_entity_poly.pdbx_seq_one_letter_code
_entity_poly.pdbx_strand_id
1 'polypeptide(L)' 'MATKVLDITKEHCPMTFVKTKIELSKLQTGDILEVLLAEGEPLDNVPRNAKEQGYNVLSIEHVEGTTHKVTIKK' A
#
# COMPACT_ATOMS: atom_id res chain seq x y z
N MET A 1 -14.31 2.31 -11.11
CA MET A 1 -13.49 2.15 -9.90
C MET A 1 -12.98 0.73 -9.92
N ALA A 2 -11.68 0.56 -10.15
CA ALA A 2 -11.02 -0.72 -10.07
C ALA A 2 -10.34 -0.84 -8.70
N THR A 3 -10.45 -2.02 -8.09
CA THR A 3 -9.66 -2.38 -6.90
C THR A 3 -8.52 -3.28 -7.36
N LYS A 4 -7.29 -2.89 -7.05
CA LYS A 4 -6.09 -3.67 -7.37
C LYS A 4 -5.42 -4.10 -6.09
N VAL A 5 -4.92 -5.34 -6.07
CA VAL A 5 -4.18 -5.88 -4.94
C VAL A 5 -2.71 -5.94 -5.31
N LEU A 6 -1.85 -5.43 -4.43
CA LEU A 6 -0.40 -5.50 -4.53
C LEU A 6 0.14 -6.22 -3.28
N ASP A 7 0.81 -7.35 -3.50
CA ASP A 7 1.51 -8.06 -2.43
C ASP A 7 3.00 -7.71 -2.43
N ILE A 8 3.44 -7.09 -1.34
CA ILE A 8 4.84 -6.74 -1.04
C ILE A 8 5.33 -7.39 0.26
N THR A 9 4.63 -8.40 0.78
CA THR A 9 5.01 -9.11 2.02
C THR A 9 6.39 -9.75 1.96
N LYS A 10 6.85 -10.13 0.76
CA LYS A 10 8.18 -10.70 0.49
C LYS A 10 9.22 -9.68 0.02
N GLU A 11 8.83 -8.42 -0.06
CA GLU A 11 9.71 -7.37 -0.54
C GLU A 11 10.40 -6.68 0.64
N HIS A 12 11.65 -6.30 0.43
CA HIS A 12 12.43 -5.53 1.39
C HIS A 12 12.61 -4.10 0.88
N CYS A 13 12.95 -3.18 1.78
CA CYS A 13 13.26 -1.82 1.37
C CYS A 13 14.47 -1.77 0.43
N PRO A 14 14.44 -0.91 -0.61
CA PRO A 14 13.42 0.09 -0.92
C PRO A 14 12.28 -0.40 -1.84
N MET A 15 12.22 -1.69 -2.17
CA MET A 15 11.29 -2.22 -3.18
C MET A 15 9.82 -2.11 -2.77
N THR A 16 9.53 -2.25 -1.47
CA THR A 16 8.18 -2.05 -0.89
C THR A 16 7.58 -0.69 -1.29
N PHE A 17 8.38 0.38 -1.15
CA PHE A 17 7.99 1.72 -1.53
C PHE A 17 7.92 1.89 -3.05
N VAL A 18 8.94 1.43 -3.78
CA VAL A 18 9.01 1.57 -5.24
C VAL A 18 7.82 0.88 -5.92
N LYS A 19 7.51 -0.37 -5.54
CA LYS A 19 6.37 -1.11 -6.10
C LYS A 19 5.04 -0.45 -5.79
N THR A 20 4.83 -0.05 -4.54
CA THR A 20 3.58 0.63 -4.14
C THR A 20 3.39 1.93 -4.91
N LYS A 21 4.45 2.74 -5.04
CA LYS A 21 4.41 3.99 -5.80
C LYS A 21 4.12 3.77 -7.28
N ILE A 22 4.75 2.78 -7.90
CA ILE A 22 4.53 2.45 -9.32
C ILE A 22 3.07 2.04 -9.55
N GLU A 23 2.50 1.20 -8.68
CA GLU A 23 1.12 0.77 -8.81
C GLU A 23 0.12 1.91 -8.57
N LEU A 24 0.32 2.74 -7.53
CA LEU A 24 -0.47 3.95 -7.31
C LEU A 24 -0.39 4.93 -8.49
N SER A 25 0.79 5.03 -9.13
CA SER A 25 0.96 5.89 -10.30
C SER A 25 0.16 5.41 -11.52
N LYS A 26 0.01 4.09 -11.68
CA LYS A 26 -0.77 3.47 -12.77
C LYS A 26 -2.29 3.55 -12.59
N LEU A 27 -2.77 3.72 -11.35
CA LEU A 27 -4.21 3.83 -11.06
C LEU A 27 -4.83 5.13 -11.61
N GLN A 28 -6.14 5.13 -11.83
CA GLN A 28 -6.90 6.35 -12.15
C GLN A 28 -7.46 7.01 -10.88
N THR A 29 -7.83 8.28 -10.97
CA THR A 29 -8.50 8.98 -9.85
C THR A 29 -9.79 8.25 -9.47
N GLY A 30 -9.93 7.91 -8.19
CA GLY A 30 -11.05 7.14 -7.67
C GLY A 30 -10.80 5.63 -7.55
N ASP A 31 -9.70 5.11 -8.10
CA ASP A 31 -9.32 3.70 -7.94
C ASP A 31 -8.69 3.42 -6.58
N ILE A 32 -8.71 2.14 -6.21
CA ILE A 32 -8.26 1.66 -4.90
C ILE A 32 -7.12 0.66 -5.08
N LEU A 33 -6.04 0.84 -4.33
CA LEU A 33 -4.94 -0.12 -4.17
C LEU A 33 -5.01 -0.73 -2.77
N GLU A 34 -5.16 -2.04 -2.70
CA GLU A 34 -4.96 -2.82 -1.48
C GLU A 34 -3.53 -3.34 -1.45
N VAL A 35 -2.74 -2.94 -0.47
CA VAL A 35 -1.34 -3.31 -0.34
C VAL A 35 -1.19 -4.29 0.82
N LEU A 36 -0.81 -5.52 0.52
CA LEU A 36 -0.45 -6.53 1.52
C LEU A 36 1.04 -6.38 1.84
N LEU A 37 1.35 -6.15 3.11
CA LEU A 37 2.70 -5.88 3.59
C LEU A 37 2.94 -6.54 4.95
N ALA A 38 4.20 -6.80 5.25
CA ALA A 38 4.58 -7.32 6.56
C ALA A 38 4.55 -6.21 7.63
N GLU A 39 4.35 -6.60 8.88
CA GLU A 39 4.45 -5.72 10.04
C GLU A 39 5.86 -5.10 10.16
N GLY A 40 5.93 -4.00 10.90
CA GLY A 40 7.18 -3.23 11.07
C GLY A 40 7.32 -2.14 10.02
N GLU A 41 8.53 -1.98 9.47
CA GLU A 41 8.89 -0.82 8.65
C GLU A 41 7.95 -0.56 7.45
N PRO A 42 7.48 -1.56 6.67
CA PRO A 42 6.55 -1.33 5.57
C PRO A 42 5.20 -0.78 6.03
N LEU A 43 4.71 -1.20 7.21
CA LEU A 43 3.42 -0.80 7.77
C LEU A 43 3.40 0.66 8.18
N ASP A 44 4.53 1.19 8.67
CA ASP A 44 4.66 2.60 8.98
C ASP A 44 4.94 3.44 7.73
N ASN A 45 5.88 2.99 6.89
CA ASN A 45 6.37 3.80 5.78
C ASN A 45 5.39 3.87 4.61
N VAL A 46 4.71 2.79 4.23
CA VAL A 46 3.81 2.78 3.06
C VAL A 46 2.64 3.76 3.23
N PRO A 47 1.81 3.69 4.28
CA PRO A 47 0.69 4.62 4.45
C PRO A 47 1.17 6.06 4.67
N ARG A 48 2.30 6.26 5.36
CA ARG A 48 2.89 7.59 5.53
C ARG A 48 3.29 8.22 4.20
N ASN A 49 4.06 7.49 3.39
CA ASN A 49 4.51 7.96 2.08
C ASN A 49 3.35 8.15 1.10
N ALA A 50 2.30 7.33 1.20
CA ALA A 50 1.10 7.50 0.40
C ALA A 50 0.41 8.84 0.74
N LYS A 51 0.25 9.15 2.02
CA LYS A 51 -0.28 10.45 2.48
C LYS A 51 0.59 11.63 2.06
N GLU A 52 1.91 11.51 2.18
CA GLU A 52 2.86 12.56 1.77
C GLU A 52 2.81 12.84 0.26
N GLN A 53 2.43 11.86 -0.55
CA GLN A 53 2.22 12.02 -1.99
C GLN A 53 0.81 12.53 -2.35
N GLY A 54 -0.06 12.75 -1.37
CA GLY A 54 -1.43 13.22 -1.57
C GLY A 54 -2.46 12.12 -1.84
N TYR A 55 -2.10 10.84 -1.67
CA TYR A 55 -3.06 9.73 -1.74
C TYR A 55 -3.82 9.58 -0.43
N ASN A 56 -5.03 9.03 -0.51
CA ASN A 56 -5.92 8.91 0.64
C ASN A 56 -5.91 7.48 1.19
N VAL A 57 -5.31 7.28 2.37
CA VAL A 57 -5.33 5.98 3.05
C VAL A 57 -6.71 5.78 3.67
N LEU A 58 -7.44 4.77 3.20
CA LEU A 58 -8.81 4.47 3.61
C LEU A 58 -8.86 3.61 4.88
N SER A 59 -8.07 2.54 4.92
CA SER A 59 -8.06 1.61 6.06
C SER A 59 -6.72 0.88 6.16
N ILE A 60 -6.41 0.40 7.37
CA ILE A 60 -5.31 -0.49 7.67
C ILE A 60 -5.89 -1.63 8.49
N GLU A 61 -5.82 -2.84 7.96
CA GLU A 61 -6.42 -4.03 8.56
C GLU A 61 -5.34 -5.09 8.76
N HIS A 62 -5.34 -5.75 9.92
CA HIS A 62 -4.50 -6.91 10.14
C HIS A 62 -5.17 -8.13 9.50
N VAL A 63 -4.44 -8.87 8.66
CA VAL A 63 -4.99 -10.01 7.92
C VAL A 63 -4.67 -11.31 8.64
N GLU A 64 -3.39 -11.62 8.79
CA GLU A 64 -2.93 -12.87 9.41
C GLU A 64 -1.47 -12.79 9.83
N GLY A 65 -1.14 -13.33 11.01
CA GLY A 65 0.23 -13.51 11.48
C GLY A 65 0.98 -12.20 11.63
N THR A 66 1.85 -11.90 10.67
CA THR A 66 2.63 -10.65 10.58
C THR A 66 2.25 -9.83 9.35
N THR A 67 1.09 -10.10 8.74
CA THR A 67 0.66 -9.50 7.47
C THR A 67 -0.49 -8.52 7.69
N HIS A 68 -0.36 -7.34 7.09
CA HIS A 68 -1.34 -6.27 7.13
C HIS A 68 -1.75 -5.87 5.71
N LYS A 69 -3.00 -5.44 5.57
CA LYS A 69 -3.56 -4.89 4.35
C LYS A 69 -3.81 -3.40 4.53
N VAL A 70 -3.21 -2.59 3.68
CA VAL A 70 -3.41 -1.14 3.64
C VAL A 70 -4.21 -0.79 2.39
N THR A 71 -5.37 -0.18 2.58
CA THR A 71 -6.23 0.26 1.48
C THR A 71 -5.97 1.73 1.19
N ILE A 72 -5.54 2.05 -0.03
CA ILE A 72 -5.17 3.40 -0.47
C ILE A 72 -6.02 3.77 -1.68
N LYS A 73 -6.60 4.96 -1.66
CA LYS A 73 -7.36 5.53 -2.77
C LYS A 73 -6.55 6.63 -3.46
N LYS A 74 -6.58 6.62 -4.79
CA LYS A 74 -6.06 7.71 -5.61
C LYS A 74 -7.09 8.80 -5.87
#